data_AF-A0A0N8GRE2-F1
#
_entry.id   AF-A0A0N8GRE2-F1
#
_cell.length_a   1.000
_cell.length_b   1.000
_cell.length_c   1.000
_cell.angle_alpha   90.00
_cell.angle_beta   90.00
_cell.angle_gamma   90.00
#
_symmetry.space_group_name_H-M   'P 1'
#
loop_
_entity.id
_entity.type
_entity.pdbx_description
1 polymer ?
#
loop_
_entity_poly.entity_id
_entity_poly.type
_entity_poly.pdbx_seq_one_letter_code
_entity_poly.pdbx_strand_id
1 'polypeptide(L)'
;MIPPPSERDGHDVHQRYEVISTGKSPGLGNRRYYGYEEALDQKVIAAFADAGYPIEQHHVSLVKGLYEDSLQIDQPVAFAHIDCDWYDSVMVCLERIVPHLVQGGILVIDDYESWSGCRQAIDDFFRNRQAEFRFEHKSRLHITRR
;
A
#
# COMPACT_ATOMS: atom_id res chain seq x y z
N MET A 1 14.80 5.83 -0.73
CA MET A 1 14.37 6.03 0.68
C MET A 1 12.90 6.44 0.63
N ILE A 2 12.06 5.94 1.55
CA ILE A 2 10.65 6.33 1.58
C ILE A 2 10.49 7.81 1.96
N PRO A 3 9.44 8.50 1.50
CA PRO A 3 9.19 9.89 1.87
C PRO A 3 8.87 10.01 3.37
N PRO A 4 9.11 11.18 3.99
CA PRO A 4 8.75 11.43 5.38
C PRO A 4 7.22 11.49 5.59
N PRO A 5 6.73 11.16 6.79
CA PRO A 5 5.34 11.42 7.18
C PRO A 5 4.99 12.88 7.24
N SER A 6 3.73 13.18 6.97
CA SER A 6 3.16 14.52 7.11
C SER A 6 2.57 14.72 8.48
N GLU A 7 2.16 15.96 8.78
CA GLU A 7 1.54 16.31 10.07
C GLU A 7 0.19 15.60 10.33
N ARG A 8 -0.35 14.91 9.32
CA ARG A 8 -1.58 14.13 9.40
C ARG A 8 -1.34 12.72 9.93
N ASP A 9 -0.09 12.28 9.93
CA ASP A 9 0.33 11.02 10.50
C ASP A 9 0.48 11.13 12.02
N GLY A 10 0.12 10.08 12.75
CA GLY A 10 0.30 10.02 14.19
C GLY A 10 1.75 9.73 14.59
N HIS A 11 2.01 9.85 15.89
CA HIS A 11 3.35 9.69 16.47
C HIS A 11 3.98 8.32 16.18
N ASP A 12 3.18 7.26 16.09
CA ASP A 12 3.60 5.90 15.71
C ASP A 12 4.29 5.87 14.33
N VAL A 13 3.73 6.56 13.34
CA VAL A 13 4.29 6.63 11.99
C VAL A 13 5.59 7.45 11.99
N HIS A 14 5.62 8.59 12.71
CA HIS A 14 6.84 9.40 12.86
C HIS A 14 7.98 8.62 13.51
N GLN A 15 7.71 7.87 14.59
CA GLN A 15 8.69 7.00 15.24
C GLN A 15 9.18 5.90 14.30
N ARG A 16 8.27 5.29 13.52
CA ARG A 16 8.64 4.26 12.55
C ARG A 16 9.55 4.82 11.46
N TYR A 17 9.24 6.00 10.95
CA TYR A 17 10.06 6.70 9.95
C TYR A 17 11.46 7.05 10.48
N GLU A 18 11.59 7.51 11.74
CA GLU A 18 12.91 7.78 12.34
C GLU A 18 13.79 6.53 12.37
N VAL A 19 13.24 5.38 12.75
CA VAL A 19 13.97 4.09 12.75
C VAL A 19 14.40 3.71 11.34
N ILE A 20 13.51 3.88 10.35
CA ILE A 20 13.80 3.54 8.95
C ILE A 20 14.88 4.49 8.38
N SER A 21 14.67 5.80 8.47
CA SER A 21 15.55 6.84 7.90
C SER A 21 16.97 6.80 8.49
N THR A 22 17.12 6.37 9.75
CA THR A 22 18.44 6.25 10.41
C THR A 22 19.15 4.92 10.12
N GLY A 23 18.60 4.04 9.27
CA GLY A 23 19.23 2.77 8.92
C GLY A 23 19.11 1.68 9.99
N LYS A 24 18.24 1.86 10.99
CA LYS A 24 18.14 0.99 12.18
C LYS A 24 17.01 -0.04 12.10
N SER A 25 16.22 -0.05 11.03
CA SER A 25 15.13 -1.01 10.89
C SER A 25 15.69 -2.44 10.74
N PRO A 26 15.22 -3.40 11.55
CA PRO A 26 15.59 -4.80 11.37
C PRO A 26 14.91 -5.37 10.13
N GLY A 27 15.57 -6.33 9.46
CA GLY A 27 14.92 -7.20 8.50
C GLY A 27 14.46 -8.51 9.13
N LEU A 28 13.74 -9.32 8.36
CA LEU A 28 13.24 -10.62 8.80
C LEU A 28 14.38 -11.65 8.86
N GLY A 29 14.46 -12.44 9.93
CA GLY A 29 15.37 -13.58 10.04
C GLY A 29 16.85 -13.23 9.82
N ASN A 30 17.37 -12.25 10.56
CA ASN A 30 18.74 -11.72 10.44
C ASN A 30 19.11 -11.14 9.05
N ARG A 31 18.15 -10.96 8.15
CA ARG A 31 18.38 -10.34 6.86
C ARG A 31 18.38 -8.81 6.99
N ARG A 32 18.97 -8.15 6.00
CA ARG A 32 18.85 -6.70 5.84
C ARG A 32 17.38 -6.31 5.64
N TYR A 33 16.96 -5.21 6.24
CA TYR A 33 15.64 -4.65 5.97
C TYR A 33 15.52 -4.28 4.49
N TYR A 34 14.42 -4.68 3.85
CA TYR A 34 14.23 -4.54 2.41
C TYR A 34 14.30 -3.09 1.93
N GLY A 35 13.87 -2.13 2.77
CA GLY A 35 13.94 -0.70 2.44
C GLY A 35 15.36 -0.14 2.32
N TYR A 36 16.38 -0.94 2.66
CA TYR A 36 17.80 -0.59 2.51
C TYR A 36 18.47 -1.29 1.32
N GLU A 37 17.74 -2.10 0.56
CA GLU A 37 18.27 -2.80 -0.60
C GLU A 37 18.32 -1.85 -1.81
N GLU A 38 19.45 -1.79 -2.51
CA GLU A 38 19.63 -0.91 -3.68
C GLU A 38 18.89 -1.42 -4.92
N ALA A 39 18.89 -2.75 -5.12
CA ALA A 39 18.26 -3.45 -6.24
C ALA A 39 17.04 -4.27 -5.79
N LEU A 40 16.13 -3.62 -5.04
CA LEU A 40 14.95 -4.29 -4.49
C LEU A 40 14.03 -4.85 -5.59
N ASP A 41 13.94 -4.16 -6.73
CA ASP A 41 13.21 -4.60 -7.92
C ASP A 41 13.71 -5.96 -8.43
N GLN A 42 15.02 -6.14 -8.56
CA GLN A 42 15.60 -7.44 -8.96
C GLN A 42 15.28 -8.56 -7.97
N LYS A 43 15.26 -8.25 -6.66
CA LYS A 43 14.89 -9.20 -5.61
C LYS A 43 13.42 -9.63 -5.72
N VAL A 44 12.53 -8.69 -6.06
CA VAL A 44 11.12 -8.99 -6.32
C VAL A 44 10.98 -9.88 -7.56
N ILE A 45 11.66 -9.55 -8.67
CA ILE A 45 11.65 -10.36 -9.90
C ILE A 45 12.13 -11.80 -9.61
N ALA A 46 13.23 -11.94 -8.87
CA ALA A 46 13.75 -13.25 -8.48
C ALA A 46 12.76 -14.02 -7.59
N ALA A 47 12.10 -13.37 -6.63
CA ALA A 47 11.10 -14.02 -5.79
C ALA A 47 9.89 -14.54 -6.59
N PHE A 48 9.45 -13.79 -7.60
CA PHE A 48 8.43 -14.26 -8.54
C PHE A 48 8.88 -15.50 -9.32
N ALA A 49 10.10 -15.49 -9.86
CA ALA A 49 10.66 -16.63 -10.58
C ALA A 49 10.83 -17.87 -9.68
N ASP A 50 11.36 -17.70 -8.46
CA ASP A 50 11.54 -18.77 -7.47
C ASP A 50 10.20 -19.41 -7.05
N ALA A 51 9.13 -18.63 -7.02
CA ALA A 51 7.78 -19.12 -6.76
C ALA A 51 7.12 -19.81 -7.96
N GLY A 52 7.80 -19.88 -9.12
CA GLY A 52 7.27 -20.48 -10.35
C GLY A 52 6.44 -19.52 -11.21
N TYR A 53 6.48 -18.21 -10.93
CA TYR A 53 5.71 -17.18 -11.62
C TYR A 53 6.61 -16.09 -12.23
N PRO A 54 7.55 -16.42 -13.14
CA PRO A 54 8.39 -15.41 -13.80
C PRO A 54 7.52 -14.33 -14.46
N ILE A 55 7.81 -13.06 -14.16
CA ILE A 55 6.92 -11.94 -14.47
C ILE A 55 6.69 -11.76 -15.98
N GLU A 56 7.68 -12.10 -16.80
CA GLU A 56 7.63 -12.00 -18.26
C GLU A 56 6.62 -12.98 -18.89
N GLN A 57 6.17 -13.98 -18.13
CA GLN A 57 5.27 -15.04 -18.61
C GLN A 57 3.89 -14.98 -17.95
N HIS A 58 3.69 -14.11 -16.96
CA HIS A 58 2.51 -14.15 -16.07
C HIS A 58 1.73 -12.83 -16.01
N HIS A 59 1.87 -11.96 -17.02
CA HIS A 59 1.16 -10.68 -17.08
C HIS A 59 1.37 -9.80 -15.83
N VAL A 60 2.58 -9.84 -15.28
CA VAL A 60 2.96 -9.02 -14.11
C VAL A 60 3.76 -7.82 -14.58
N SER A 61 3.28 -6.63 -14.24
CA SER A 61 3.99 -5.37 -14.48
C SER A 61 4.44 -4.77 -13.17
N LEU A 62 5.74 -4.48 -13.04
CA LEU A 62 6.29 -3.77 -11.89
C LEU A 62 6.40 -2.28 -12.23
N VAL A 63 5.80 -1.44 -11.39
CA VAL A 63 5.85 0.02 -11.53
C VAL A 63 6.81 0.57 -10.48
N LYS A 64 7.94 1.11 -10.93
CA LYS A 64 8.96 1.68 -10.06
C LYS A 64 8.72 3.18 -9.88
N GLY A 65 8.54 3.62 -8.65
CA GLY A 65 8.40 5.04 -8.31
C GLY A 65 7.61 5.24 -7.02
N LEU A 66 7.43 6.50 -6.64
CA LEU A 66 6.49 6.87 -5.59
C LEU A 66 5.06 6.83 -6.13
N TYR A 67 4.06 6.62 -5.27
CA TYR A 67 2.67 6.48 -5.71
C TYR A 67 2.19 7.75 -6.42
N GLU A 68 2.52 8.91 -5.88
CA GLU A 68 2.17 10.24 -6.42
C GLU A 68 2.73 10.48 -7.83
N ASP A 69 3.84 9.84 -8.18
CA ASP A 69 4.45 10.01 -9.50
C ASP A 69 3.99 8.91 -10.47
N SER A 70 3.90 7.68 -9.99
CA SER A 70 3.92 6.49 -10.84
C SER A 70 2.62 5.69 -10.89
N LEU A 71 1.76 5.77 -9.87
CA LEU A 71 0.50 5.02 -9.86
C LEU A 71 -0.48 5.67 -10.83
N GLN A 72 -0.62 5.15 -12.05
CA GLN A 72 -1.57 5.64 -13.04
C GLN A 72 -2.56 4.53 -13.37
N ILE A 73 -3.85 4.80 -13.19
CA ILE A 73 -4.92 3.83 -13.44
C ILE A 73 -5.82 4.38 -14.54
N ASP A 74 -5.94 3.63 -15.62
CA ASP A 74 -6.80 3.96 -16.78
C ASP A 74 -7.72 2.79 -17.16
N GLN A 75 -7.63 1.67 -16.44
CA GLN A 75 -8.44 0.46 -16.63
C GLN A 75 -9.29 0.15 -15.40
N PRO A 76 -10.38 -0.64 -15.55
CA PRO A 76 -11.17 -1.11 -14.42
C PRO A 76 -10.36 -1.95 -13.43
N VAL A 77 -10.55 -1.69 -12.13
CA VAL A 77 -9.90 -2.42 -11.04
C VAL A 77 -10.92 -3.35 -10.39
N ALA A 78 -10.65 -4.67 -10.43
CA ALA A 78 -11.47 -5.66 -9.72
C ALA A 78 -11.04 -5.86 -8.26
N PHE A 79 -9.75 -5.69 -8.00
CA PHE A 79 -9.13 -5.91 -6.70
C PHE A 79 -7.94 -4.98 -6.53
N ALA A 80 -7.79 -4.41 -5.34
CA ALA A 80 -6.58 -3.71 -4.94
C ALA A 80 -6.21 -4.06 -3.49
N HIS A 81 -4.96 -4.42 -3.28
CA HIS A 81 -4.37 -4.54 -1.94
C HIS A 81 -3.50 -3.31 -1.70
N ILE A 82 -3.87 -2.51 -0.70
CA ILE A 82 -3.18 -1.28 -0.32
C ILE A 82 -2.41 -1.57 0.97
N ASP A 83 -1.09 -1.64 0.82
CA ASP A 83 -0.11 -1.98 1.87
C ASP A 83 0.91 -0.83 1.95
N CYS A 84 0.43 0.29 2.49
CA CYS A 84 1.24 1.45 2.81
C CYS A 84 0.71 2.14 4.07
N ASP A 85 1.63 2.70 4.86
CA ASP A 85 1.31 3.09 6.25
C ASP A 85 0.94 4.57 6.39
N TRP A 86 1.53 5.41 5.54
CA TRP A 86 1.50 6.87 5.63
C TRP A 86 0.20 7.44 5.07
N TYR A 87 -0.35 8.45 5.75
CA TYR A 87 -1.60 9.11 5.37
C TYR A 87 -1.62 9.49 3.88
N ASP A 88 -0.59 10.22 3.42
CA ASP A 88 -0.55 10.73 2.04
C ASP A 88 -0.38 9.59 1.02
N SER A 89 0.38 8.54 1.36
CA SER A 89 0.52 7.36 0.50
C SER A 89 -0.81 6.63 0.32
N VAL A 90 -1.54 6.42 1.42
CA VAL A 90 -2.86 5.77 1.39
C VAL A 90 -3.86 6.65 0.63
N MET A 91 -3.86 7.96 0.89
CA MET A 91 -4.77 8.89 0.22
C MET A 91 -4.56 8.89 -1.30
N VAL A 92 -3.31 9.00 -1.77
CA VAL A 92 -2.98 8.92 -3.20
C VAL A 92 -3.48 7.60 -3.81
N CYS A 93 -3.26 6.47 -3.14
CA CYS A 93 -3.76 5.18 -3.62
C CYS A 93 -5.29 5.18 -3.76
N LEU A 94 -6.02 5.65 -2.74
CA LEU A 94 -7.49 5.72 -2.78
C LEU A 94 -8.01 6.63 -3.88
N GLU A 95 -7.45 7.84 -4.00
CA GLU A 95 -7.85 8.84 -5.00
C GLU A 95 -7.69 8.31 -6.43
N ARG A 96 -6.66 7.50 -6.69
CA ARG A 96 -6.40 6.95 -8.03
C ARG A 96 -7.10 5.63 -8.30
N ILE A 97 -7.29 4.78 -7.31
CA ILE A 97 -7.86 3.44 -7.50
C ILE A 97 -9.39 3.47 -7.46
N VAL A 98 -9.98 4.16 -6.48
CA VAL A 98 -11.42 4.07 -6.23
C VAL A 98 -12.29 4.52 -7.41
N PRO A 99 -11.94 5.57 -8.19
CA PRO A 99 -12.72 5.93 -9.38
C PRO A 99 -12.85 4.78 -10.39
N HIS A 100 -11.85 3.89 -10.45
CA HIS A 100 -11.76 2.79 -11.39
C HIS A 100 -12.19 1.44 -10.79
N LEU A 101 -12.47 1.37 -9.49
CA LEU A 101 -12.91 0.14 -8.82
C LEU A 101 -14.28 -0.29 -9.34
N VAL A 102 -14.43 -1.47 -9.91
CA VAL A 102 -15.73 -1.92 -10.46
C VAL A 102 -16.75 -2.21 -9.36
N GLN A 103 -18.04 -2.28 -9.71
CA GLN A 103 -19.07 -2.79 -8.81
C GLN A 103 -18.73 -4.22 -8.35
N GLY A 104 -18.82 -4.47 -7.05
CA GLY A 104 -18.36 -5.72 -6.44
C GLY A 104 -16.84 -5.84 -6.27
N GLY A 105 -16.06 -4.88 -6.78
CA GLY A 105 -14.61 -4.82 -6.59
C GLY A 105 -14.22 -4.58 -5.14
N ILE A 106 -13.05 -5.08 -4.74
CA ILE A 106 -12.62 -5.13 -3.34
C ILE A 106 -11.30 -4.39 -3.15
N LEU A 107 -11.26 -3.51 -2.14
CA LEU A 107 -10.03 -3.01 -1.55
C LEU A 107 -9.72 -3.83 -0.29
N VAL A 108 -8.48 -4.27 -0.15
CA VAL A 108 -7.93 -4.81 1.09
C VAL A 108 -6.94 -3.80 1.63
N ILE A 109 -7.18 -3.29 2.84
CA ILE A 109 -6.30 -2.32 3.49
C ILE A 109 -5.48 -3.06 4.54
N ASP A 110 -4.16 -3.16 4.35
CA ASP A 110 -3.32 -4.00 5.21
C ASP A 110 -3.22 -3.44 6.63
N ASP A 111 -2.99 -2.13 6.72
CA ASP A 111 -2.56 -1.49 7.96
C ASP A 111 -3.58 -0.59 8.63
N TYR A 112 -4.86 -0.74 8.27
CA TYR A 112 -5.94 0.04 8.89
C TYR A 112 -5.91 -0.05 10.42
N GLU A 113 -5.62 -1.24 10.96
CA GLU A 113 -5.55 -1.45 12.40
C GLU A 113 -4.16 -1.10 12.98
N SER A 114 -3.10 -1.17 12.16
CA SER A 114 -1.69 -1.06 12.56
C SER A 114 -1.20 0.38 12.70
N TRP A 115 -1.50 1.23 11.71
CA TRP A 115 -0.88 2.54 11.57
C TRP A 115 -1.91 3.66 11.57
N SER A 116 -1.68 4.68 12.40
CA SER A 116 -2.60 5.81 12.54
C SER A 116 -2.81 6.57 11.23
N GLY A 117 -1.75 6.78 10.45
CA GLY A 117 -1.80 7.43 9.15
C GLY A 117 -2.75 6.74 8.18
N CYS A 118 -2.57 5.42 8.04
CA CYS A 118 -3.43 4.57 7.22
C CYS A 118 -4.90 4.66 7.65
N ARG A 119 -5.19 4.45 8.94
CA ARG A 119 -6.54 4.53 9.50
C ARG A 119 -7.22 5.87 9.22
N GLN A 120 -6.51 6.96 9.51
CA GLN A 120 -7.01 8.31 9.33
C GLN A 120 -7.30 8.62 7.86
N ALA A 121 -6.46 8.17 6.94
CA ALA A 121 -6.68 8.34 5.50
C ALA A 121 -7.91 7.58 4.99
N ILE A 122 -8.10 6.33 5.41
CA ILE A 122 -9.32 5.56 5.10
C ILE A 122 -10.56 6.29 5.64
N ASP A 123 -10.54 6.66 6.93
CA ASP A 123 -11.70 7.28 7.59
C ASP A 123 -12.06 8.62 6.93
N ASP A 124 -11.07 9.43 6.58
CA ASP A 124 -11.26 10.71 5.89
C ASP A 124 -11.81 10.52 4.48
N PHE A 125 -11.24 9.60 3.69
CA PHE A 125 -11.65 9.39 2.30
C PHE A 125 -13.09 8.86 2.20
N PHE A 126 -13.52 7.99 3.13
CA PHE A 126 -14.82 7.33 3.07
C PHE A 126 -15.90 7.98 3.94
N ARG A 127 -15.59 9.02 4.71
CA ARG A 127 -16.51 9.70 5.65
C ARG A 127 -17.90 10.00 5.09
N ASN A 128 -17.99 10.35 3.80
CA ASN A 128 -19.24 10.71 3.12
C ASN A 128 -19.60 9.77 1.97
N ARG A 129 -18.99 8.57 1.94
CA ARG A 129 -19.14 7.58 0.86
C ARG A 129 -19.66 6.24 1.35
N GLN A 130 -20.00 6.09 2.64
CA GLN A 130 -20.34 4.76 3.19
C GLN A 130 -21.56 4.09 2.55
N ALA A 131 -22.46 4.87 1.92
CA ALA A 131 -23.60 4.30 1.19
C ALA A 131 -23.19 3.51 -0.06
N GLU A 132 -22.06 3.86 -0.69
CA GLU A 132 -21.54 3.25 -1.91
C GLU A 132 -20.63 2.04 -1.63
N PHE A 133 -20.25 1.83 -0.36
CA PHE A 133 -19.27 0.81 0.02
C PHE A 133 -19.78 -0.07 1.17
N ARG A 134 -19.20 -1.26 1.30
CA ARG A 134 -19.42 -2.16 2.42
C ARG A 134 -18.08 -2.43 3.09
N PHE A 135 -18.02 -2.20 4.40
CA PHE A 135 -16.83 -2.38 5.23
C PHE A 135 -16.97 -3.69 6.01
N GLU A 136 -15.96 -4.54 5.93
CA GLU A 136 -15.90 -5.82 6.65
C GLU A 136 -14.52 -5.95 7.32
N HIS A 137 -14.49 -5.95 8.65
CA HIS A 137 -13.27 -6.22 9.41
C HIS A 137 -13.05 -7.73 9.48
N LYS A 138 -12.03 -8.23 8.78
CA LYS A 138 -11.59 -9.64 8.81
C LYS A 138 -10.18 -9.69 9.43
N SER A 139 -9.26 -10.47 8.85
CA SER A 139 -7.83 -10.36 9.17
C SER A 139 -7.25 -8.99 8.77
N ARG A 140 -7.90 -8.33 7.81
CA ARG A 140 -7.65 -6.98 7.28
C ARG A 140 -8.98 -6.26 7.08
N LEU A 141 -8.95 -4.94 6.89
CA LEU A 141 -10.15 -4.21 6.51
C LEU A 141 -10.44 -4.44 5.02
N HIS A 142 -11.61 -5.01 4.73
CA HIS A 142 -12.09 -5.20 3.36
C HIS A 142 -13.16 -4.15 3.07
N ILE A 143 -13.02 -3.44 1.94
CA ILE A 143 -13.98 -2.44 1.48
C ILE A 143 -14.48 -2.85 0.09
N THR A 144 -15.75 -3.24 -0.01
CA THR A 144 -16.37 -3.68 -1.28
C THR A 144 -17.20 -2.54 -1.87
N ARG A 145 -17.04 -2.25 -3.16
CA ARG A 145 -17.92 -1.31 -3.88
C ARG A 145 -19.29 -1.96 -4.13
N ARG A 146 -20.36 -1.27 -3.76
CA ARG A 146 -21.74 -1.75 -3.94
C ARG A 146 -22.24 -1.60 -5.37
#